data_AF-A0A358M2L1-F1
#
_entry.id   AF-A0A358M2L1-F1
#
_cell.length_a   1.000
_cell.length_b   1.000
_cell.length_c   1.000
_cell.angle_alpha   90.00
_cell.angle_beta   90.00
_cell.angle_gamma   90.00
#
_symmetry.space_group_name_H-M   'P 1'
#
loop_
_entity.id
_entity.type
_entity.pdbx_description
1 polymer ?
#
loop_
_entity_poly.entity_id
_entity_poly.type
_entity_poly.pdbx_seq_one_letter_code
_entity_poly.pdbx_strand_id
1 'polypeptide(L)' 'IIGHTGCGKSTLVQHFNGLLKPEEGNIYIDGKLMNHSNLKEMRKQVGLVFQYPEY' A
#
# COMPACT_ATOMS: atom_id res chain seq x y z
N ILE A 1 6.96 5.82 9.01
CA ILE A 1 5.89 5.66 10.02
C ILE A 1 6.45 4.82 11.16
N ILE A 2 6.33 5.28 12.41
CA ILE A 2 6.90 4.63 13.60
C ILE A 2 5.75 4.28 14.54
N GLY A 3 5.83 3.14 15.24
CA GLY A 3 4.83 2.69 16.21
C GLY A 3 5.09 1.26 16.68
N HIS A 4 4.44 0.84 17.77
CA HIS A 4 4.61 -0.49 18.36
C HIS A 4 4.13 -1.63 17.43
N THR A 5 4.59 -2.85 17.64
CA THR A 5 4.08 -4.03 16.92
C THR A 5 2.55 -4.14 17.09
N GLY A 6 1.84 -4.44 16.00
CA GLY A 6 0.38 -4.50 15.99
C GLY A 6 -0.35 -3.18 15.71
N CYS A 7 0.33 -2.03 15.67
CA CYS A 7 -0.32 -0.74 15.41
C CYS A 7 -0.73 -0.49 13.94
N GLY A 8 -0.72 -1.51 13.07
CA GLY A 8 -1.20 -1.41 11.69
C GLY A 8 -0.20 -0.89 10.64
N LYS A 9 1.10 -0.75 10.96
CA LYS A 9 2.12 -0.29 9.98
C LYS A 9 2.18 -1.14 8.72
N SER A 10 2.24 -2.46 8.86
CA SER A 10 2.31 -3.38 7.72
C SER A 10 1.04 -3.33 6.89
N THR A 11 -0.12 -3.28 7.56
CA THR A 11 -1.44 -3.11 6.93
C THR A 11 -1.46 -1.84 6.09
N LEU A 12 -0.99 -0.71 6.61
CA LEU A 12 -0.96 0.55 5.88
C LEU A 12 -0.07 0.48 4.63
N VAL A 13 1.12 -0.12 4.75
CA VAL A 13 2.02 -0.29 3.60
C VAL A 13 1.39 -1.19 2.51
N GLN A 14 0.66 -2.23 2.91
CA GLN A 14 -0.09 -3.09 2.00
C GLN A 14 -1.25 -2.37 1.29
N HIS A 15 -1.81 -1.31 1.88
CA HIS A 15 -2.77 -0.46 1.17
C HIS A 15 -2.10 0.36 0.07
N PHE A 16 -0.92 0.92 0.34
CA PHE A 16 -0.22 1.76 -0.64
C PHE A 16 0.25 1.02 -1.88
N ASN A 17 0.65 -0.25 -1.76
CA ASN A 17 0.97 -1.08 -2.93
C ASN A 17 -0.25 -1.85 -3.47
N GLY A 18 -1.46 -1.58 -2.95
CA GLY A 18 -2.71 -2.17 -3.39
C GLY A 18 -2.83 -3.67 -3.16
N LEU A 19 -2.07 -4.24 -2.21
CA LEU A 19 -2.28 -5.62 -1.73
C LEU A 19 -3.54 -5.73 -0.86
N LEU A 20 -3.87 -4.67 -0.11
CA LEU A 20 -5.13 -4.51 0.59
C LEU A 20 -5.94 -3.37 -0.02
N LYS A 21 -7.27 -3.50 0.04
CA LYS A 21 -8.18 -2.41 -0.27
C LYS A 21 -8.72 -1.82 1.04
N PRO A 22 -8.83 -0.49 1.12
CA PRO A 22 -9.48 0.13 2.25
C PRO A 22 -10.97 -0.24 2.25
N GLU A 23 -11.54 -0.46 3.43
CA GLU A 23 -12.98 -0.61 3.60
C GLU A 23 -13.69 0.74 3.37
N GLU A 24 -13.05 1.83 3.80
CA GLU A 24 -13.54 3.20 3.65
C GLU A 24 -12.42 4.16 3.26
N GLY A 25 -12.78 5.24 2.55
CA GLY A 25 -11.84 6.25 2.08
C GLY A 25 -11.23 5.96 0.72
N ASN A 26 -10.29 6.80 0.32
CA ASN A 26 -9.70 6.80 -1.02
C ASN A 26 -8.17 6.84 -0.95
N ILE A 27 -7.52 6.10 -1.84
CA ILE A 27 -6.06 6.12 -2.01
C ILE A 27 -5.75 6.87 -3.31
N TYR A 28 -4.88 7.86 -3.23
CA TYR A 28 -4.40 8.60 -4.40
C TYR A 28 -2.89 8.40 -4.54
N ILE A 29 -2.43 8.03 -5.74
CA ILE A 29 -1.01 8.00 -6.11
C ILE A 29 -0.83 9.00 -7.24
N ASP A 30 0.09 9.95 -7.06
CA ASP A 30 0.34 11.05 -8.00
C ASP A 30 -0.95 11.76 -8.46
N GLY A 31 -1.85 12.02 -7.50
CA GLY A 31 -3.14 12.68 -7.73
C GLY A 31 -4.21 11.82 -8.41
N LYS A 32 -3.91 10.57 -8.78
CA LYS A 32 -4.87 9.64 -9.39
C LYS A 32 -5.51 8.74 -8.35
N LEU A 33 -6.84 8.65 -8.36
CA LEU A 33 -7.59 7.74 -7.51
C LEU A 33 -7.27 6.28 -7.88
N MET A 34 -6.88 5.48 -6.89
CA MET A 34 -6.70 4.04 -7.03
C MET A 34 -8.04 3.34 -7.07
N ASN A 35 -8.24 2.54 -8.11
CA ASN A 35 -9.43 1.73 -8.29
C ASN A 35 -9.10 0.43 -9.03
N HIS A 36 -10.12 -0.38 -9.30
CA HIS A 36 -9.96 -1.68 -9.93
C HIS A 36 -9.37 -1.64 -11.35
N SER A 37 -9.65 -0.59 -12.14
CA SER A 37 -9.23 -0.55 -13.54
C SER A 37 -7.78 -0.12 -13.71
N ASN A 38 -7.22 0.63 -12.76
CA ASN A 38 -5.86 1.16 -12.83
C ASN A 38 -4.85 0.51 -11.86
N LEU A 39 -5.31 -0.41 -11.00
CA LEU A 39 -4.50 -1.03 -9.95
C LEU A 39 -3.17 -1.62 -10.47
N LYS A 40 -3.20 -2.29 -11.61
CA LYS A 40 -2.00 -2.91 -12.22
C LYS A 40 -0.94 -1.86 -12.59
N GLU A 41 -1.38 -0.71 -13.10
CA GLU A 41 -0.47 0.37 -13.49
C GLU A 41 0.08 1.08 -12.26
N MET A 42 -0.79 1.36 -11.28
CA MET A 42 -0.39 2.04 -10.05
C MET A 42 0.60 1.22 -9.22
N ARG A 43 0.50 -0.11 -9.24
CA ARG A 43 1.49 -1.00 -8.61
C ARG A 43 2.90 -0.85 -9.17
N LYS A 44 3.06 -0.41 -10.43
CA LYS A 44 4.39 -0.15 -11.01
C LYS A 44 5.03 1.12 -10.47
N GLN A 45 4.23 2.04 -9.91
CA GLN A 45 4.70 3.29 -9.33
C GLN A 45 5.09 3.15 -7.85
N VAL A 46 4.78 2.02 -7.21
CA VAL A 46 5.02 1.79 -5.78
C VAL A 46 5.90 0.54 -5.59
N GLY A 47 7.13 0.76 -5.13
CA GLY A 47 8.03 -0.31 -4.69
C GLY A 47 7.84 -0.63 -3.21
N LEU A 48 7.76 -1.91 -2.87
CA LEU A 48 7.77 -2.38 -1.47
C LEU A 48 9.13 -3.02 -1.16
N VAL A 49 9.82 -2.48 -0.17
CA VAL A 49 11.03 -3.08 0.41
C VAL A 49 10.65 -3.76 1.71
N PHE A 50 10.82 -5.09 1.78
CA PHE A 50 10.56 -5.86 2.97
C PHE A 50 11.70 -5.68 3.98
N GLN A 51 11.36 -5.65 5.27
CA GLN A 51 12.37 -5.52 6.34
C GLN A 51 13.32 -6.73 6.41
N TYR A 52 12.87 -7.91 5.97
CA TYR A 52 13.67 -9.12 5.89
C TYR A 52 13.55 -9.70 4.47
N PRO A 53 14.46 -9.33 3.56
CA PRO A 53 14.43 -9.83 2.18
C PRO A 53 15.02 -11.24 2.01
N GLU A 54 15.69 -11.79 3.03
CA GLU A 54 16.49 -13.04 2.93
C GLU A 54 16.00 -14.21 3.83
N TYR A 55 14.76 -14.14 4.33
CA TYR A 55 14.07 -15.27 4.96
C TYR A 55 12.64 -15.39 4.45
#